data_AF-A0A8S3XVD8-F1
#
_entry.id   AF-A0A8S3XVD8-F1
#
_cell.length_a   1.000
_cell.length_b   1.000
_cell.length_c   1.000
_cell.angle_alpha   90.00
_cell.angle_beta   90.00
_cell.angle_gamma   90.00
#
_symmetry.space_group_name_H-M   'P 1'
#
loop_
_entity.id
_entity.type
_entity.pdbx_description
1 polymer ?
#
loop_
_entity_poly.entity_id
_entity_poly.type
_entity_poly.pdbx_seq_one_letter_code
_entity_poly.pdbx_strand_id
1 'polypeptide(L)'
;MEEDNETPSSSTLKSASKERKYVQKFKTSWLEHPDFKTWLKKSDKGETKAYCKICDCDLVCGMSELLKHKNSAKHTKKMTVISQCGRMSTFLNKKSDARY
;
A
#
# COMPACT_ATOMS: atom_id res chain seq x y z
N MET A 1 -18.81 -53.87 0.09
CA MET A 1 -17.81 -52.83 0.33
C MET A 1 -18.49 -51.80 1.20
N GLU A 2 -18.23 -51.90 2.50
CA GLU A 2 -18.41 -50.81 3.45
C GLU A 2 -17.59 -49.61 2.96
N GLU A 3 -18.11 -48.39 3.07
CA GLU A 3 -17.55 -47.46 4.05
C GLU A 3 -18.51 -46.28 4.26
N ASP A 4 -18.89 -46.19 5.53
CA ASP A 4 -19.66 -45.16 6.20
C ASP A 4 -18.78 -43.91 6.40
N ASN A 5 -19.28 -42.71 6.13
CA ASN A 5 -18.87 -41.57 6.95
C ASN A 5 -19.91 -40.45 6.96
N GLU A 6 -20.66 -40.46 8.04
CA GLU A 6 -21.46 -39.36 8.54
C GLU A 6 -20.64 -38.06 8.70
N THR A 7 -21.30 -36.96 8.39
CA THR A 7 -20.89 -35.56 8.57
C THR A 7 -20.29 -35.22 9.95
N PRO A 8 -19.46 -34.16 10.03
CA PRO A 8 -19.80 -33.15 11.02
C PRO A 8 -19.73 -31.70 10.51
N SER A 9 -20.83 -30.99 10.78
CA SER A 9 -20.93 -29.53 10.89
C SER A 9 -19.67 -28.88 11.44
N SER A 10 -19.03 -27.99 10.67
CA SER A 10 -18.19 -26.94 11.23
C SER A 10 -19.00 -25.65 11.34
N SER A 11 -19.76 -25.61 12.43
CA SER A 11 -20.25 -24.46 13.16
C SER A 11 -19.63 -23.11 12.77
N THR A 12 -20.44 -22.29 12.11
CA THR A 12 -20.18 -20.85 11.92
C THR A 12 -20.36 -20.12 13.26
N LEU A 13 -19.34 -20.16 14.13
CA LEU A 13 -19.30 -19.33 15.33
C LEU A 13 -18.69 -17.97 14.96
N LYS A 14 -19.56 -16.97 14.80
CA LYS A 14 -19.18 -15.56 14.69
C LYS A 14 -18.72 -15.06 16.05
N SER A 15 -17.44 -15.24 16.34
CA SER A 15 -16.78 -14.63 17.50
C SER A 15 -16.35 -13.21 17.14
N ALA A 16 -17.04 -12.21 17.69
CA ALA A 16 -16.65 -10.80 17.64
C ALA A 16 -15.43 -10.56 18.56
N SER A 17 -14.30 -11.13 18.18
CA SER A 17 -13.00 -10.82 18.79
C SER A 17 -12.67 -9.38 18.41
N LYS A 18 -12.43 -8.51 19.40
CA LYS A 18 -11.81 -7.19 19.15
C LYS A 18 -10.46 -7.45 18.48
N GLU A 19 -10.46 -7.45 17.16
CA GLU A 19 -9.29 -7.72 16.34
C GLU A 19 -8.30 -6.60 16.63
N ARG A 20 -7.29 -6.89 17.47
CA ARG A 20 -6.16 -5.99 17.64
C ARG A 20 -5.55 -5.89 16.25
N LYS A 21 -5.79 -4.76 15.57
CA LYS A 21 -5.23 -4.48 14.24
C LYS A 21 -3.74 -4.71 14.35
N TYR A 22 -3.30 -5.87 13.88
CA TYR A 22 -1.91 -6.25 13.91
C TYR A 22 -1.22 -5.36 12.90
N VAL A 23 -0.59 -4.29 13.41
CA VAL A 23 0.21 -3.41 12.59
C VAL A 23 1.44 -4.22 12.23
N GLN A 24 1.44 -4.76 11.01
CA GLN A 24 2.61 -5.39 10.43
C GLN A 24 3.78 -4.40 10.52
N LYS A 25 5.01 -4.88 10.69
CA LYS A 25 6.19 -4.02 10.58
C LYS A 25 6.53 -3.89 9.09
N PHE A 26 7.06 -2.74 8.68
CA PHE A 26 7.52 -2.54 7.31
C PHE A 26 8.65 -3.54 7.02
N LYS A 27 8.42 -4.41 6.04
CA LYS A 27 9.44 -5.36 5.59
C LYS A 27 10.23 -4.75 4.44
N THR A 28 11.56 -4.75 4.56
CA THR A 28 12.48 -4.35 3.49
C THR A 28 12.28 -5.17 2.22
N SER A 29 11.87 -6.43 2.34
CA SER A 29 11.52 -7.30 1.21
C SER A 29 10.43 -6.69 0.29
N TRP A 30 9.54 -5.82 0.79
CA TRP A 30 8.58 -5.13 -0.06
C TRP A 30 9.21 -4.07 -0.96
N LEU A 31 10.36 -3.50 -0.58
CA LEU A 31 11.17 -2.63 -1.44
C LEU A 31 11.93 -3.40 -2.51
N GLU A 32 12.03 -4.73 -2.41
CA GLU A 32 12.65 -5.58 -3.42
C GLU A 32 11.62 -6.07 -4.44
N HIS A 33 10.34 -6.18 -4.03
CA HIS A 33 9.27 -6.62 -4.91
C HIS A 33 9.01 -5.61 -6.04
N PRO A 34 9.01 -6.03 -7.32
CA PRO A 34 8.90 -5.12 -8.47
C PRO A 34 7.58 -4.32 -8.47
N ASP A 35 6.47 -4.96 -8.09
CA ASP A 35 5.15 -4.31 -8.00
C ASP A 35 5.06 -3.18 -6.97
N PHE A 36 5.84 -3.25 -5.89
CA PHE A 36 5.74 -2.31 -4.78
C PHE A 36 6.86 -1.29 -4.83
N LYS A 37 8.12 -1.70 -5.06
CA LYS A 37 9.30 -0.81 -5.17
C LYS A 37 9.09 0.38 -6.10
N THR A 38 8.29 0.19 -7.14
CA THR A 38 8.00 1.21 -8.14
C THR A 38 7.38 2.48 -7.52
N TRP A 39 6.56 2.37 -6.48
CA TRP A 39 5.85 3.49 -5.86
C TRP A 39 5.94 3.55 -4.34
N LEU A 40 6.24 2.42 -3.70
CA LEU A 40 6.43 2.27 -2.27
C LEU A 40 7.82 2.76 -1.86
N LYS A 41 7.87 3.53 -0.77
CA LYS A 41 9.09 4.06 -0.15
C LYS A 41 9.01 3.88 1.37
N LYS A 42 10.15 3.75 2.04
CA LYS A 42 10.21 3.83 3.51
C LYS A 42 9.74 5.23 3.95
N SER A 43 8.83 5.31 4.92
CA SER A 43 8.50 6.60 5.53
C SER A 43 9.60 6.96 6.54
N ASP A 44 9.95 8.24 6.62
CA ASP A 44 10.89 8.77 7.62
C ASP A 44 10.27 8.79 9.03
N LYS A 45 8.94 8.75 9.10
CA LYS A 45 8.15 8.80 10.34
C LYS A 45 8.11 7.48 11.12
N GLY A 46 8.76 6.42 10.62
CA GLY A 46 8.94 5.16 11.35
C GLY A 46 8.71 3.90 10.53
N GLU A 47 9.26 2.80 11.04
CA GLU A 47 9.24 1.44 10.44
C GLU A 47 7.85 0.80 10.36
N THR A 48 6.80 1.50 10.75
CA THR A 48 5.40 1.01 10.69
C THR A 48 4.55 1.79 9.69
N LYS A 49 5.17 2.69 8.93
CA LYS A 49 4.49 3.49 7.91
C LYS A 49 5.22 3.35 6.59
N ALA A 50 4.45 3.15 5.54
CA ALA A 50 4.95 3.15 4.20
C ALA A 50 4.51 4.42 3.49
N TYR A 51 5.35 4.95 2.62
CA TYR A 51 5.06 6.17 1.87
C TYR A 51 4.82 5.82 0.42
N CYS A 52 3.72 6.29 -0.16
CA CYS A 52 3.49 6.20 -1.59
C CYS A 52 3.99 7.48 -2.27
N LYS A 53 5.06 7.38 -3.06
CA LYS A 53 5.61 8.54 -3.80
C LYS A 53 4.75 8.99 -4.98
N ILE A 54 3.83 8.14 -5.44
CA ILE A 54 2.90 8.45 -6.51
C ILE A 54 1.72 9.24 -5.97
N CYS A 55 1.12 8.73 -4.89
CA CYS A 55 -0.04 9.36 -4.28
C CYS A 55 0.35 10.53 -3.37
N ASP A 56 1.62 10.60 -2.95
CA ASP A 56 2.15 11.54 -1.96
C ASP A 56 1.42 11.43 -0.62
N CYS A 57 1.28 10.18 -0.14
CA CYS A 57 0.54 9.87 1.07
C CYS A 57 1.22 8.81 1.93
N ASP A 58 1.15 9.00 3.24
CA ASP A 58 1.53 7.99 4.23
C ASP A 58 0.42 6.92 4.32
N LEU A 59 0.82 5.66 4.26
CA LEU A 59 -0.04 4.48 4.35
C LEU A 59 0.39 3.65 5.56
N VAL A 60 -0.56 2.95 6.17
CA VAL A 60 -0.25 1.94 7.18
C VAL A 60 0.49 0.80 6.50
N CYS A 61 1.59 0.32 7.09
CA CYS A 61 2.26 -0.83 6.51
C CYS A 61 1.47 -2.11 6.77
N GLY A 62 1.05 -2.75 5.68
CA GLY A 62 0.31 -4.00 5.68
C GLY A 62 0.07 -4.45 4.24
N MET A 63 0.28 -5.73 3.94
CA MET A 63 0.14 -6.27 2.58
C MET A 63 -1.22 -5.97 1.97
N SER A 64 -2.30 -6.17 2.73
CA SER A 64 -3.66 -5.91 2.27
C SER A 64 -3.89 -4.44 1.94
N GLU A 65 -3.34 -3.52 2.74
CA GLU A 65 -3.48 -2.08 2.50
C GLU A 65 -2.67 -1.64 1.28
N LEU A 66 -1.48 -2.21 1.08
CA LEU A 66 -0.66 -1.99 -0.11
C LEU A 66 -1.35 -2.48 -1.39
N LEU A 67 -1.97 -3.67 -1.33
CA LEU A 67 -2.72 -4.24 -2.45
C LEU A 67 -3.95 -3.39 -2.79
N LYS A 68 -4.74 -3.01 -1.77
CA LYS A 68 -5.89 -2.12 -1.92
C LYS A 68 -5.47 -0.76 -2.46
N HIS A 69 -4.33 -0.25 -2.01
CA HIS A 69 -3.79 1.02 -2.49
C HIS A 69 -3.35 0.95 -3.95
N LYS A 70 -2.63 -0.10 -4.35
CA LYS A 70 -2.22 -0.36 -5.74
C LYS A 70 -3.43 -0.35 -6.68
N ASN A 71 -4.53 -0.97 -6.25
CA ASN A 71 -5.78 -1.05 -7.02
C ASN A 71 -6.70 0.17 -6.83
N SER A 72 -6.30 1.15 -6.04
CA SER A 72 -7.13 2.34 -5.80
C SER A 72 -7.17 3.22 -7.05
N ALA A 73 -8.35 3.71 -7.40
CA ALA A 73 -8.53 4.59 -8.56
C ALA A 73 -7.61 5.83 -8.53
N LYS A 74 -7.32 6.38 -7.34
CA LYS A 74 -6.37 7.50 -7.18
C LYS A 74 -4.96 7.10 -7.62
N HIS A 75 -4.53 5.91 -7.22
CA HIS A 75 -3.21 5.37 -7.55
C HIS A 75 -3.11 5.04 -9.03
N THR A 76 -4.06 4.27 -9.57
CA THR A 76 -4.06 3.85 -10.98
C THR A 76 -4.06 5.04 -11.92
N LYS A 77 -4.90 6.06 -11.67
CA LYS A 77 -4.91 7.29 -12.47
C LYS A 77 -3.56 8.00 -12.48
N LYS A 78 -2.94 8.17 -11.31
CA LYS A 78 -1.61 8.80 -11.22
C LYS A 78 -0.53 7.94 -11.85
N MET A 79 -0.56 6.61 -11.66
CA MET A 79 0.33 5.66 -12.34
C MET A 79 0.25 5.80 -13.86
N THR A 80 -0.96 5.79 -14.42
CA THR A 80 -1.17 5.99 -15.87
C THR A 80 -0.60 7.34 -16.32
N VAL A 81 -0.89 8.43 -15.61
CA VAL A 81 -0.36 9.76 -15.95
C VAL A 81 1.17 9.81 -15.89
N ILE A 82 1.79 9.20 -14.87
CA ILE A 82 3.25 9.16 -14.72
C ILE A 82 3.88 8.28 -15.80
N SER A 83 3.31 7.12 -16.10
CA SER A 83 3.78 6.21 -17.15
C SER A 83 3.61 6.80 -18.54
N GLN A 84 2.53 7.54 -18.77
CA GLN A 84 2.21 8.16 -20.07
C GLN A 84 2.95 9.49 -20.26
N CYS A 85 3.31 10.17 -19.18
CA CYS A 85 4.10 11.39 -19.21
C CYS A 85 5.56 11.09 -18.84
N GLY A 86 6.20 10.27 -19.67
CA GLY A 86 7.65 10.19 -19.71
C GLY A 86 8.20 11.55 -20.12
N ARG A 87 8.55 12.38 -19.13
CA ARG A 87 9.22 13.68 -19.23
C ARG A 87 8.31 14.91 -19.41
N MET A 88 7.65 15.36 -18.34
CA MET A 88 7.52 16.81 -18.12
C MET A 88 8.84 17.33 -17.57
N SER A 89 9.79 17.62 -18.46
CA SER A 89 10.97 18.37 -18.08
C SER A 89 10.56 19.80 -17.72
N THR A 90 10.98 20.20 -16.52
CA THR A 90 11.48 21.54 -16.19
C THR A 90 10.52 22.71 -16.39
N PHE A 91 9.63 22.99 -15.43
CA PHE A 91 9.25 24.38 -15.09
C PHE A 91 8.76 24.49 -13.63
N LEU A 92 9.56 24.04 -12.65
CA LEU A 92 9.47 24.54 -11.27
C LEU A 92 10.49 25.66 -11.10
N ASN A 93 10.19 26.83 -11.68
CA ASN A 93 10.83 28.07 -11.26
C ASN A 93 9.92 28.73 -10.22
N LYS A 94 10.09 28.39 -8.94
CA LYS A 94 9.42 29.12 -7.85
C LYS A 94 10.25 29.23 -6.59
N LYS A 95 10.94 30.37 -6.45
CA LYS A 95 11.00 31.33 -5.31
C LYS A 95 12.19 32.27 -5.56
N SER A 96 12.16 33.56 -5.23
CA SER A 96 11.77 34.23 -3.97
C SER A 96 11.64 35.75 -4.27
N ASP A 97 10.52 36.40 -3.96
CA ASP A 97 10.30 37.22 -2.75
C ASP A 97 11.52 38.02 -2.22
N ALA A 98 11.34 39.35 -2.25
CA ALA A 98 11.81 40.37 -1.31
C ALA A 98 13.26 40.96 -1.37
N ARG A 99 13.25 42.31 -1.39
CA ARG A 99 14.28 43.30 -0.98
C ARG A 99 15.43 43.50 -1.99
N TYR A 100 15.82 44.71 -2.39
CA TYR A 100 15.68 46.09 -1.88
C TYR A 100 15.71 47.04 -3.09
#